data_AF-A0A2T5RF71-F1
#
_entry.id   AF-A0A2T5RF71-F1
#
_cell.length_a   1.000
_cell.length_b   1.000
_cell.length_c   1.000
_cell.angle_alpha   90.00
_cell.angle_beta   90.00
_cell.angle_gamma   90.00
#
_symmetry.space_group_name_H-M   'P 1'
#
loop_
_entity.id
_entity.type
_entity.pdbx_description
1 polymer ?
#
loop_
_entity_poly.entity_id
_entity_poly.type
_entity_poly.pdbx_seq_one_letter_code
_entity_poly.pdbx_strand_id
1 'polypeptide(L)'
;MNDTKTILEYFTTGMEYILEIKDYDFDIMHDKVNLIIPEKSETFMSTANKLREEGKLDGIKKGIKEGRKEGMKEGRKQELIETISILIKDKLPIDKLPDNLESKLNKLDLIVLREIRTDLLKDIITIESLEDLEEYLN
;
A
#
# COMPACT_ATOMS: atom_id res chain seq x y z
N MET A 1 -45.19 26.60 -9.25
CA MET A 1 -43.99 26.07 -9.93
C MET A 1 -42.82 26.99 -9.63
N ASN A 2 -42.20 26.88 -8.46
CA ASN A 2 -40.97 27.65 -8.14
C ASN A 2 -40.18 27.04 -6.97
N ASP A 3 -40.84 26.27 -6.10
CA ASP A 3 -40.20 25.76 -4.87
C ASP A 3 -39.11 24.72 -5.13
N THR A 4 -39.32 23.81 -6.09
CA THR A 4 -38.35 22.73 -6.38
C THR A 4 -37.04 23.26 -7.00
N LYS A 5 -37.13 24.32 -7.81
CA LYS A 5 -35.96 24.95 -8.45
C LYS A 5 -35.10 25.69 -7.42
N THR A 6 -35.77 26.39 -6.50
CA THR A 6 -35.12 27.14 -5.41
C THR A 6 -34.45 26.20 -4.39
N ILE A 7 -35.08 25.06 -4.05
CA ILE A 7 -34.48 24.05 -3.15
C ILE A 7 -33.22 23.43 -3.76
N LEU A 8 -33.25 23.13 -5.06
CA LEU A 8 -32.09 22.57 -5.76
C LEU A 8 -30.93 23.58 -5.83
N GLU A 9 -31.24 24.87 -6.03
CA GLU A 9 -30.24 25.94 -5.99
C GLU A 9 -29.59 26.05 -4.59
N TYR A 10 -30.38 26.08 -3.51
CA TYR A 10 -29.82 26.10 -2.15
C TYR A 10 -29.00 24.84 -1.81
N PHE A 11 -29.44 23.67 -2.27
CA PHE A 11 -28.67 22.43 -2.12
C PHE A 11 -27.36 22.49 -2.89
N THR A 12 -27.38 22.99 -4.13
CA THR A 12 -26.19 23.10 -4.99
C THR A 12 -25.18 24.07 -4.38
N THR A 13 -25.62 25.25 -3.97
CA THR A 13 -24.76 26.24 -3.28
C THR A 13 -24.19 25.70 -1.97
N GLY A 14 -24.99 24.94 -1.20
CA GLY A 14 -24.51 24.27 0.01
C GLY A 14 -23.43 23.21 -0.28
N MET A 15 -23.60 22.42 -1.33
CA MET A 15 -22.62 21.42 -1.76
C MET A 15 -21.35 22.05 -2.32
N GLU A 16 -21.47 23.10 -3.13
CA GLU A 16 -20.32 23.88 -3.63
C GLU A 16 -19.49 24.42 -2.46
N TYR A 17 -20.16 25.01 -1.46
CA TYR A 17 -19.49 25.51 -0.26
C TYR A 17 -18.79 24.42 0.57
N ILE A 18 -19.44 23.25 0.76
CA ILE A 18 -18.85 22.12 1.46
C ILE A 18 -17.63 21.57 0.70
N LEU A 19 -17.68 21.54 -0.64
CA LEU A 19 -16.62 21.01 -1.49
C LEU A 19 -15.46 22.00 -1.70
N GLU A 20 -15.70 23.30 -1.59
CA GLU A 20 -14.66 24.34 -1.65
C GLU A 20 -13.81 24.42 -0.38
N ILE A 21 -14.30 23.91 0.75
CA ILE A 21 -13.64 24.06 2.06
C ILE A 21 -12.95 22.75 2.46
N LYS A 22 -11.63 22.83 2.65
CA LYS A 22 -10.73 21.67 2.84
C LYS A 22 -10.85 20.96 4.19
N ASP A 23 -11.37 21.62 5.23
CA ASP A 23 -11.49 21.07 6.59
C ASP A 23 -12.78 21.59 7.22
N TYR A 24 -13.86 20.81 7.12
CA TYR A 24 -15.09 21.08 7.85
C TYR A 24 -15.19 20.22 9.10
N ASP A 25 -15.34 20.89 10.24
CA ASP A 25 -15.69 20.24 11.50
C ASP A 25 -17.13 19.71 11.42
N PHE A 26 -17.28 18.42 11.74
CA PHE A 26 -18.55 17.71 11.74
C PHE A 26 -19.56 18.34 12.71
N ASP A 27 -19.08 18.84 13.85
CA ASP A 27 -19.92 19.44 14.87
C ASP A 27 -20.44 20.82 14.41
N ILE A 28 -19.63 21.57 13.65
CA ILE A 28 -20.06 22.84 13.05
C ILE A 28 -21.16 22.61 12.00
N MET A 29 -21.05 21.54 11.21
CA MET A 29 -22.06 21.18 10.22
C MET A 29 -23.36 20.72 10.88
N HIS A 30 -23.26 19.92 11.95
CA HIS A 30 -24.40 19.53 12.76
C HIS A 30 -25.18 20.74 13.26
N ASP A 31 -24.49 21.70 13.89
CA ASP A 31 -25.13 22.85 14.52
C ASP A 31 -25.85 23.72 13.49
N LYS A 32 -25.26 23.89 12.30
CA LYS A 32 -25.89 24.61 11.19
C LYS A 32 -27.12 23.88 10.64
N VAL A 33 -27.04 22.56 10.43
CA VAL A 33 -28.19 21.78 9.95
C VAL A 33 -29.31 21.79 10.99
N ASN A 34 -28.98 21.67 12.27
CA ASN A 34 -29.95 21.73 13.36
C ASN A 34 -30.64 23.11 13.46
N LEU A 35 -29.93 24.20 13.13
CA LEU A 35 -30.51 25.55 13.12
C LEU A 35 -31.44 25.80 11.93
N ILE A 36 -31.15 25.21 10.76
CA ILE A 36 -31.92 25.46 9.52
C ILE A 36 -33.06 24.46 9.37
N ILE A 37 -32.81 23.16 9.62
CA ILE A 37 -33.76 22.06 9.42
C ILE A 37 -33.62 21.02 10.54
N PRO A 38 -34.08 21.32 11.78
CA PRO A 38 -33.89 20.46 12.95
C PRO A 38 -34.40 19.02 12.73
N GLU A 39 -35.56 18.90 12.06
CA GLU A 39 -36.23 17.63 11.74
C GLU A 39 -35.45 16.71 10.79
N LYS A 40 -34.42 17.23 10.09
CA LYS A 40 -33.54 16.46 9.21
C LYS A 40 -32.13 16.30 9.76
N SER A 41 -31.82 16.94 10.90
CA SER A 41 -30.48 16.91 11.51
C SER A 41 -30.01 15.48 11.80
N GLU A 42 -30.85 14.66 12.43
CA GLU A 42 -30.51 13.27 12.75
C GLU A 42 -30.19 12.44 11.49
N THR A 43 -31.01 12.56 10.44
CA THR A 43 -30.79 11.86 9.17
C THR A 43 -29.52 12.33 8.47
N PHE A 44 -29.23 13.63 8.52
CA PHE A 44 -27.99 14.22 7.99
C PHE A 44 -26.78 13.65 8.72
N MET A 45 -26.80 13.63 10.05
CA MET A 45 -25.72 13.11 10.89
C MET A 45 -25.48 11.63 10.68
N SER A 46 -26.55 10.83 10.60
CA SER A 46 -26.47 9.41 10.30
C SER A 46 -25.81 9.15 8.94
N THR A 47 -26.20 9.91 7.92
CA THR A 47 -25.62 9.81 6.57
C THR A 47 -24.14 10.20 6.58
N ALA A 48 -23.79 11.29 7.25
CA ALA A 48 -22.41 11.77 7.33
C ALA A 48 -21.50 10.81 8.14
N ASN A 49 -22.01 10.23 9.23
CA ASN A 49 -21.32 9.17 9.98
C ASN A 49 -21.08 7.92 9.13
N LYS A 50 -22.10 7.48 8.37
CA LYS A 50 -21.96 6.34 7.47
C LYS A 50 -20.88 6.58 6.42
N LEU A 51 -20.87 7.75 5.79
CA LEU A 51 -19.83 8.13 4.81
C LEU A 51 -18.43 8.16 5.44
N ARG A 52 -18.31 8.66 6.68
CA ARG A 52 -17.03 8.68 7.41
C ARG A 52 -16.53 7.28 7.71
N GLU A 53 -17.39 6.38 8.17
CA GLU A 53 -17.03 4.99 8.47
C GLU A 53 -16.69 4.20 7.20
N GLU A 54 -17.45 4.36 6.12
CA GLU A 54 -17.13 3.78 4.80
C GLU A 54 -15.76 4.28 4.31
N GLY A 55 -15.51 5.58 4.40
CA GLY A 55 -14.22 6.18 4.03
C GLY A 55 -13.04 5.64 4.86
N LYS A 56 -13.21 5.50 6.18
CA LYS A 56 -12.20 4.88 7.06
C LYS A 56 -11.93 3.42 6.66
N LEU A 57 -12.99 2.62 6.48
CA LEU A 57 -12.88 1.21 6.14
C LEU A 57 -12.18 1.02 4.79
N ASP A 58 -12.52 1.83 3.78
CA ASP A 58 -11.86 1.79 2.48
C ASP A 58 -10.41 2.25 2.55
N GLY A 59 -10.11 3.28 3.35
CA GLY A 59 -8.75 3.71 3.64
C GLY A 59 -7.90 2.60 4.25
N ILE A 60 -8.43 1.90 5.27
CA ILE A 60 -7.76 0.76 5.91
C ILE A 60 -7.55 -0.37 4.91
N LYS A 61 -8.57 -0.75 4.13
CA LYS A 61 -8.46 -1.81 3.12
C LYS A 61 -7.39 -1.49 2.07
N LYS A 62 -7.34 -0.26 1.56
CA LYS A 62 -6.32 0.19 0.61
C LYS A 62 -4.93 0.15 1.25
N GLY A 63 -4.78 0.71 2.46
CA GLY A 63 -3.52 0.70 3.19
C GLY A 63 -2.97 -0.70 3.44
N ILE A 64 -3.82 -1.65 3.88
CA ILE A 64 -3.41 -3.06 4.06
C ILE A 64 -2.97 -3.68 2.73
N LYS A 65 -3.73 -3.46 1.65
CA LYS A 65 -3.43 -4.03 0.33
C LYS A 65 -2.10 -3.51 -0.22
N GLU A 66 -1.89 -2.19 -0.16
CA GLU A 66 -0.67 -1.54 -0.63
C GLU A 66 0.53 -1.92 0.24
N GLY A 67 0.39 -1.83 1.56
CA GLY A 67 1.44 -2.23 2.50
C GLY A 67 1.85 -3.70 2.35
N ARG A 68 0.90 -4.63 2.14
CA ARG A 68 1.22 -6.03 1.86
C ARG A 68 1.97 -6.20 0.54
N LYS A 69 1.59 -5.47 -0.52
CA LYS A 69 2.25 -5.52 -1.83
C LYS A 69 3.68 -4.98 -1.75
N GLU A 70 3.88 -3.85 -1.09
CA GLU A 70 5.19 -3.25 -0.89
C GLU A 70 6.08 -4.10 0.01
N GLY A 71 5.54 -4.59 1.13
CA GLY A 71 6.27 -5.50 2.03
C GLY A 71 6.70 -6.80 1.35
N MET A 72 5.85 -7.40 0.51
CA MET A 72 6.24 -8.56 -0.29
C MET A 72 7.33 -8.24 -1.31
N LYS A 73 7.31 -7.05 -1.91
CA LYS A 73 8.34 -6.63 -2.87
C LYS A 73 9.68 -6.40 -2.16
N GLU A 74 9.66 -5.72 -1.02
CA GLU A 74 10.85 -5.44 -0.22
C GLU A 74 11.44 -6.72 0.36
N GLY A 75 10.62 -7.61 0.92
CA GLY A 75 11.10 -8.90 1.45
C GLY A 75 11.75 -9.79 0.37
N ARG A 76 11.16 -9.85 -0.84
CA ARG A 76 11.78 -10.55 -1.98
C ARG A 76 13.12 -9.92 -2.39
N LYS A 77 13.26 -8.60 -2.24
CA LYS A 77 14.51 -7.91 -2.58
C LYS A 77 15.59 -8.20 -1.56
N GLN A 78 15.25 -8.11 -0.27
CA GLN A 78 16.16 -8.40 0.83
C GLN A 78 16.67 -9.84 0.78
N GLU A 79 15.77 -10.82 0.55
CA GLU A 79 16.16 -12.23 0.38
C GLU A 79 17.16 -12.41 -0.77
N LEU A 80 16.91 -11.80 -1.94
CA LEU A 80 17.86 -11.90 -3.05
C LEU A 80 19.23 -11.32 -2.71
N ILE A 81 19.28 -10.17 -2.03
CA ILE A 81 20.53 -9.51 -1.64
C ILE A 81 21.29 -10.35 -0.60
N GLU A 82 20.58 -10.91 0.38
CA GLU A 82 21.14 -11.80 1.39
C GLU A 82 21.71 -13.06 0.75
N THR A 83 20.93 -13.71 -0.12
CA THR A 83 21.37 -14.90 -0.87
C THR A 83 22.59 -14.59 -1.74
N ILE A 84 22.61 -13.47 -2.49
CA ILE A 84 23.78 -13.04 -3.27
C ILE A 84 25.00 -12.84 -2.35
N SER A 85 24.80 -12.23 -1.19
CA SER A 85 25.89 -11.95 -0.25
C SER A 85 26.52 -13.23 0.29
N ILE A 86 25.69 -14.22 0.63
CA ILE A 86 26.15 -15.55 1.07
C ILE A 86 26.92 -16.25 -0.06
N LEU A 87 26.36 -16.30 -1.27
CA LEU A 87 26.99 -16.98 -2.41
C LEU A 87 28.33 -16.35 -2.81
N ILE A 88 28.44 -15.01 -2.76
CA ILE A 88 29.70 -14.32 -3.02
C ILE A 88 30.72 -14.60 -1.92
N LYS A 89 30.27 -14.64 -0.66
CA LYS A 89 31.11 -14.97 0.49
C LYS A 89 31.79 -16.32 0.31
N ASP A 90 31.01 -17.32 -0.08
CA ASP A 90 31.49 -18.70 -0.27
C ASP A 90 32.41 -18.81 -1.49
N LYS A 91 32.11 -18.09 -2.58
CA LYS A 91 32.88 -18.16 -3.84
C LYS A 91 34.19 -17.36 -3.81
N LEU A 92 34.24 -16.23 -3.11
CA LEU A 92 35.40 -15.31 -3.08
C LEU A 92 36.15 -15.27 -1.73
N PRO A 93 36.04 -16.34 -0.94
CA PRO A 93 36.30 -16.40 0.52
C PRO A 93 36.49 -15.04 1.23
N ILE A 94 35.48 -14.16 1.17
CA ILE A 94 35.49 -12.87 1.89
C ILE A 94 34.72 -13.00 3.21
N ASP A 95 35.03 -12.19 4.22
CA ASP A 95 34.28 -12.23 5.49
C ASP A 95 32.88 -11.61 5.38
N LYS A 96 32.80 -10.48 4.67
CA LYS A 96 31.58 -9.69 4.43
C LYS A 96 31.67 -9.04 3.05
N LEU A 97 30.52 -8.92 2.38
CA LEU A 97 30.41 -8.08 1.19
C LEU A 97 30.74 -6.62 1.54
N PRO A 98 31.63 -5.94 0.80
CA PRO A 98 31.92 -4.53 1.00
C PRO A 98 30.66 -3.64 0.92
N ASP A 99 30.53 -2.67 1.84
CA ASP A 99 29.34 -1.81 1.95
C ASP A 99 29.03 -1.03 0.66
N ASN A 100 30.06 -0.69 -0.14
CA ASN A 100 29.89 -0.03 -1.43
C ASN A 100 29.24 -0.94 -2.50
N LEU A 101 29.39 -2.26 -2.40
CA LEU A 101 28.71 -3.23 -3.26
C LEU A 101 27.32 -3.52 -2.74
N GLU A 102 27.15 -3.68 -1.43
CA GLU A 102 25.85 -3.88 -0.79
C GLU A 102 24.89 -2.71 -1.09
N SER A 103 25.37 -1.47 -0.98
CA SER A 103 24.59 -0.28 -1.35
C SER A 103 24.27 -0.17 -2.85
N LYS A 104 25.09 -0.78 -3.73
CA LYS A 104 24.78 -0.89 -5.16
C LYS A 104 23.70 -1.94 -5.40
N LEU A 105 23.81 -3.13 -4.78
CA LEU A 105 22.79 -4.18 -4.86
C LEU A 105 21.41 -3.67 -4.41
N ASN A 106 21.38 -2.90 -3.32
CA ASN A 106 20.16 -2.28 -2.79
C ASN A 106 19.50 -1.28 -3.76
N LYS A 107 20.21 -0.78 -4.79
CA LYS A 107 19.64 0.12 -5.81
C LYS A 107 19.15 -0.61 -7.06
N LEU A 108 19.56 -1.86 -7.25
CA LEU A 108 19.13 -2.67 -8.39
C LEU A 108 17.65 -3.05 -8.26
N ASP A 109 17.04 -3.30 -9.41
CA ASP A 109 15.71 -3.89 -9.47
C ASP A 109 15.77 -5.41 -9.25
N LEU A 110 14.60 -6.00 -9.01
CA LEU A 110 14.46 -7.43 -8.70
C LEU A 110 14.89 -8.36 -9.83
N ILE A 111 14.81 -7.92 -11.09
CA ILE A 111 15.15 -8.75 -12.25
C ILE A 111 16.66 -8.93 -12.29
N VAL A 112 17.40 -7.83 -12.21
CA VAL A 112 18.87 -7.86 -12.20
C VAL A 112 19.40 -8.64 -11.01
N LEU A 113 18.82 -8.49 -9.82
CA LEU A 113 19.21 -9.29 -8.65
C LEU A 113 18.98 -10.79 -8.87
N ARG A 114 17.89 -11.18 -9.53
CA ARG A 114 17.63 -12.59 -9.86
C ARG A 114 18.63 -13.13 -10.86
N GLU A 115 19.01 -12.35 -11.86
CA GLU A 115 20.02 -12.71 -12.85
C GLU A 115 21.37 -12.97 -12.16
N ILE A 116 21.83 -12.02 -11.33
CA ILE A 116 23.06 -12.17 -10.54
C ILE A 116 23.03 -13.45 -9.69
N ARG A 117 21.95 -13.67 -8.93
CA ARG A 117 21.79 -14.88 -8.10
C ARG A 117 21.85 -16.15 -8.97
N THR A 118 21.17 -16.16 -10.10
CA THR A 118 21.10 -17.32 -11.00
C THR A 118 22.48 -17.63 -11.57
N ASP A 119 23.23 -16.61 -11.97
CA ASP A 119 24.60 -16.77 -12.47
C ASP A 119 25.56 -17.29 -11.40
N LEU A 120 25.41 -16.83 -10.14
CA LEU A 120 26.21 -17.34 -9.01
C LEU A 120 25.93 -18.82 -8.73
N LEU A 121 24.69 -19.27 -8.93
CA LEU A 121 24.26 -20.65 -8.65
C LEU A 121 24.66 -21.66 -9.74
N LYS A 122 24.98 -21.22 -10.97
CA LYS A 122 25.31 -22.12 -12.10
C LYS A 122 26.44 -23.11 -11.80
N ASP A 123 27.42 -22.70 -11.00
CA ASP A 123 28.58 -23.53 -10.65
C ASP A 123 28.39 -24.31 -9.33
N ILE A 124 27.26 -24.11 -8.64
CA ILE A 124 26.99 -24.63 -7.29
C ILE A 124 25.93 -25.73 -7.32
N ILE A 125 24.90 -25.59 -8.15
CA ILE A 125 23.80 -26.55 -8.22
C ILE A 125 24.28 -27.83 -8.90
N THR A 126 24.22 -28.94 -8.17
CA THR A 126 24.57 -30.29 -8.66
C THR A 126 23.34 -31.15 -8.98
N ILE A 127 22.13 -30.58 -8.92
CA ILE A 127 20.87 -31.28 -9.26
C ILE A 127 20.83 -31.44 -10.77
N GLU A 128 20.97 -32.68 -11.25
CA GLU A 128 20.97 -33.04 -12.67
C GLU A 128 19.68 -33.76 -13.08
N SER A 129 18.91 -34.27 -12.11
CA SER A 129 17.69 -35.03 -12.30
C SER A 129 16.58 -34.66 -11.31
N LEU A 130 15.37 -35.17 -11.56
CA LEU A 130 14.24 -34.99 -10.61
C LEU A 130 14.47 -35.85 -9.37
N GLU A 131 15.09 -37.01 -9.52
CA GLU A 131 15.48 -37.90 -8.43
C GLU A 131 16.43 -37.19 -7.44
N ASP A 132 17.44 -36.45 -7.94
CA ASP A 132 18.33 -35.66 -7.07
C ASP A 132 17.57 -34.60 -6.28
N LEU A 133 16.53 -33.99 -6.88
CA LEU A 133 15.70 -33.01 -6.20
C LEU A 133 14.81 -33.66 -5.11
N GLU A 134 14.30 -34.86 -5.37
CA GLU A 134 13.50 -35.62 -4.40
C GLU A 134 14.31 -35.95 -3.13
N GLU A 135 15.62 -36.16 -3.22
CA GLU A 135 16.49 -36.36 -2.05
C GLU A 135 16.44 -35.20 -1.04
N TYR A 136 16.26 -33.96 -1.50
CA TYR A 136 16.15 -32.78 -0.62
C TYR A 136 14.77 -32.58 -0.01
N LEU A 137 13.75 -33.31 -0.47
CA LEU A 137 12.36 -33.16 -0.05
C LEU A 137 11.91 -34.25 0.95
N ASN A 138 12.76 -35.26 1.19
CA ASN A 138 12.56 -36.36 2.15
C ASN A 138 13.21 -36.07 3.51
#